data_AF-A0A535A0D5-F1
#
_entry.id   AF-A0A535A0D5-F1
#
_cell.length_a   1.000
_cell.length_b   1.000
_cell.length_c   1.000
_cell.angle_alpha   90.00
_cell.angle_beta   90.00
_cell.angle_gamma   90.00
#
_symmetry.space_group_name_H-M   'P 1'
#
loop_
_entity.id
_entity.type
_entity.pdbx_description
1 polymer ?
#
loop_
_entity_poly.entity_id
_entity_poly.type
_entity_poly.pdbx_seq_one_letter_code
_entity_poly.pdbx_strand_id
1 'polypeptide(L)'
;MGERSPILAQIAAEAEARWPGTSVAVVHRTGMVALGEVAVAIVTASPHRSAAYDASRYVIEELKQRLPIWKRERFTDGTEWKRPGA
;
A
#
# COMPACT_ATOMS: atom_id res chain seq x y z
N MET A 1 3.76 -7.31 -15.94
CA MET A 1 2.89 -6.49 -15.05
C MET A 1 2.33 -7.44 -14.01
N GLY A 2 2.72 -7.29 -12.73
CA GLY A 2 2.31 -8.22 -11.68
C GLY A 2 0.80 -8.24 -11.47
N GLU A 3 0.28 -9.37 -10.98
CA GLU A 3 -1.13 -9.58 -10.68
C GLU A 3 -1.64 -8.52 -9.69
N ARG A 4 -2.79 -7.88 -9.97
CA ARG A 4 -3.38 -6.88 -9.08
C ARG A 4 -3.93 -7.59 -7.84
N SER A 5 -3.46 -7.20 -6.67
CA SER A 5 -4.03 -7.67 -5.42
C SER A 5 -5.51 -7.26 -5.33
N PRO A 6 -6.45 -8.21 -5.15
CA PRO A 6 -7.87 -7.88 -5.03
C PRO A 6 -8.16 -7.01 -3.80
N ILE A 7 -7.37 -7.16 -2.74
CA ILE A 7 -7.48 -6.34 -1.52
C ILE A 7 -7.12 -4.88 -1.81
N LEU A 8 -6.08 -4.62 -2.62
CA LEU A 8 -5.72 -3.24 -3.01
C LEU A 8 -6.82 -2.57 -3.82
N ALA A 9 -7.44 -3.30 -4.75
CA ALA A 9 -8.57 -2.79 -5.53
C ALA A 9 -9.77 -2.46 -4.63
N GLN A 10 -10.05 -3.32 -3.64
CA GLN A 10 -11.10 -3.07 -2.66
C GLN A 10 -10.83 -1.83 -1.80
N ILE A 11 -9.61 -1.69 -1.26
CA ILE A 11 -9.24 -0.52 -0.44
C ILE A 11 -9.36 0.78 -1.26
N ALA A 12 -8.94 0.77 -2.52
CA ALA A 12 -9.09 1.93 -3.41
C ALA A 12 -10.57 2.29 -3.61
N ALA A 13 -11.42 1.32 -3.93
CA ALA A 13 -12.85 1.54 -4.09
C ALA A 13 -13.53 2.07 -2.82
N GLU A 14 -13.15 1.55 -1.65
CA GLU A 14 -13.64 2.05 -0.35
C GLU A 14 -13.22 3.50 -0.10
N ALA A 15 -11.98 3.87 -0.46
CA ALA A 15 -11.50 5.25 -0.36
C ALA A 15 -12.30 6.18 -1.28
N GLU A 16 -12.50 5.79 -2.55
CA GLU A 16 -13.27 6.58 -3.52
C GLU A 16 -14.73 6.78 -3.07
N ALA A 17 -15.34 5.76 -2.45
CA ALA A 17 -16.68 5.85 -1.88
C ALA A 17 -16.75 6.78 -0.66
N ARG A 18 -15.71 6.79 0.19
CA ARG A 18 -15.66 7.60 1.42
C ARG A 18 -15.36 9.08 1.15
N TRP A 19 -14.63 9.39 0.09
CA TRP A 19 -14.32 10.75 -0.35
C TRP A 19 -14.80 11.00 -1.79
N PRO A 20 -16.10 11.33 -1.99
CA PRO A 20 -16.66 11.54 -3.32
C PRO A 20 -15.88 12.55 -4.16
N GLY A 21 -15.67 12.23 -5.43
CA GLY A 21 -14.85 13.02 -6.35
C GLY A 21 -13.35 12.79 -6.23
N THR A 22 -12.92 11.85 -5.38
CA THR A 22 -11.52 11.40 -5.30
C THR A 22 -11.31 10.17 -6.16
N SER A 23 -10.19 10.10 -6.87
CA SER A 23 -9.71 8.91 -7.57
C SER A 23 -8.43 8.39 -6.93
N VAL A 24 -8.29 7.07 -6.84
CA VAL A 24 -7.17 6.41 -6.14
C VAL A 24 -6.51 5.38 -7.04
N ALA A 25 -5.18 5.46 -7.15
CA ALA A 25 -4.35 4.40 -7.71
C ALA A 25 -3.35 3.94 -6.65
N VAL A 26 -3.27 2.63 -6.42
CA VAL A 26 -2.33 2.02 -5.47
C VAL A 26 -1.65 0.81 -6.08
N VAL A 27 -0.34 0.73 -5.90
CA VAL A 27 0.48 -0.42 -6.29
C VAL A 27 1.43 -0.79 -5.16
N HIS A 28 1.68 -2.08 -5.01
CA HIS A 28 2.64 -2.64 -4.06
C HIS A 28 3.55 -3.61 -4.80
N ARG A 29 4.87 -3.46 -4.64
CA ARG A 29 5.85 -4.39 -5.21
C ARG A 29 5.83 -5.71 -4.43
N THR A 30 6.02 -6.81 -5.14
CA THR A 30 6.25 -8.14 -4.57
C THR A 30 7.61 -8.67 -5.02
N GLY A 31 8.14 -9.67 -4.31
CA GLY A 31 9.46 -10.23 -4.60
C GLY A 31 10.60 -9.45 -3.93
N MET A 32 11.73 -9.36 -4.61
CA MET A 32 12.94 -8.72 -4.05
C MET A 32 12.86 -7.20 -4.19
N VAL A 33 13.02 -6.51 -3.06
CA VAL A 33 13.07 -5.05 -2.99
C VAL A 33 14.36 -4.67 -2.28
N ALA A 34 15.24 -3.92 -2.95
CA ALA A 34 16.49 -3.49 -2.36
C ALA A 34 16.26 -2.46 -1.24
N LEU A 35 17.24 -2.31 -0.35
CA LEU A 35 17.18 -1.27 0.68
C LEU A 35 17.12 0.12 0.03
N GLY A 36 16.22 0.97 0.53
CA GLY A 36 15.98 2.31 -0.02
C GLY A 36 15.00 2.37 -1.20
N GLU A 37 14.60 1.23 -1.78
CA GLU A 37 13.64 1.19 -2.89
C GLU A 37 12.18 1.37 -2.43
N VAL A 38 11.36 1.93 -3.32
CA VAL A 38 9.94 2.15 -3.07
C VAL A 38 9.18 0.83 -3.07
N ALA A 39 8.58 0.46 -1.94
CA ALA A 39 7.75 -0.74 -1.84
C ALA A 39 6.28 -0.51 -2.24
N VAL A 40 5.73 0.66 -1.88
CA VAL A 40 4.32 1.03 -2.09
C VAL A 40 4.27 2.41 -2.73
N ALA A 41 3.41 2.58 -3.73
CA ALA A 41 3.06 3.90 -4.26
C ALA A 41 1.53 4.08 -4.24
N ILE A 42 1.09 5.22 -3.73
CA ILE A 42 -0.32 5.63 -3.64
C ILE A 42 -0.42 6.99 -4.32
N VAL A 43 -1.39 7.13 -5.23
CA VAL A 43 -1.71 8.38 -5.90
C VAL A 43 -3.19 8.66 -5.68
N THR A 44 -3.47 9.88 -5.25
CA THR A 44 -4.84 10.36 -5.01
C THR A 44 -5.06 11.68 -5.73
N ALA A 45 -6.15 11.80 -6.47
CA ALA A 45 -6.55 13.04 -7.13
C ALA A 45 -7.93 13.44 -6.62
N SER A 46 -8.10 14.70 -6.19
CA SER A 46 -9.37 15.20 -5.65
C SER A 46 -9.49 16.71 -5.90
N PRO A 47 -10.71 17.27 -6.08
CA PRO A 47 -10.93 18.72 -6.22
C PRO A 47 -10.41 19.54 -5.04
N HIS A 48 -10.42 18.97 -3.84
CA HIS A 48 -9.95 19.62 -2.62
C HIS A 48 -8.83 18.81 -1.97
N ARG A 49 -7.69 19.46 -1.72
CA ARG A 49 -6.47 18.82 -1.20
C ARG A 49 -6.69 18.02 0.09
N SER A 50 -7.61 18.43 0.97
CA SER A 50 -7.90 17.71 2.22
C SER A 50 -8.34 16.28 1.94
N ALA A 51 -9.30 16.11 1.02
CA ALA A 51 -9.81 14.79 0.67
C ALA A 51 -8.74 13.91 0.02
N ALA A 52 -7.84 14.48 -0.78
CA ALA A 52 -6.70 13.73 -1.33
C ALA A 52 -5.76 13.21 -0.22
N TYR A 53 -5.41 14.05 0.76
CA TYR A 53 -4.56 13.63 1.88
C TYR A 53 -5.23 12.57 2.76
N ASP A 54 -6.51 12.76 3.09
CA ASP A 54 -7.27 11.84 3.92
C ASP A 54 -7.44 10.47 3.23
N ALA A 55 -7.76 10.47 1.93
CA ALA A 55 -7.85 9.25 1.14
C ALA A 55 -6.50 8.52 1.05
N SER A 56 -5.41 9.25 0.83
CA SER A 56 -4.06 8.67 0.78
C SER A 56 -3.67 8.03 2.11
N ARG A 57 -3.97 8.72 3.23
CA ARG A 57 -3.73 8.19 4.57
C ARG A 57 -4.56 6.93 4.83
N TYR A 58 -5.84 6.93 4.48
CA TYR A 58 -6.70 5.75 4.62
C TYR A 58 -6.13 4.55 3.88
N VAL A 59 -5.74 4.72 2.61
CA VAL A 59 -5.23 3.62 1.79
C VAL A 59 -3.97 2.98 2.41
N ILE A 60 -3.02 3.77 2.91
CA ILE A 60 -1.81 3.20 3.52
C ILE A 60 -2.11 2.46 4.84
N GLU A 61 -3.03 2.97 5.66
CA GLU A 61 -3.41 2.32 6.91
C GLU A 61 -4.14 1.00 6.67
N GLU A 62 -5.14 1.00 5.81
CA GLU A 62 -5.89 -0.22 5.48
C GLU A 62 -5.01 -1.26 4.78
N LEU A 63 -4.09 -0.82 3.91
CA LEU A 63 -3.09 -1.70 3.31
C LEU A 63 -2.23 -2.35 4.40
N LYS A 64 -1.76 -1.59 5.39
CA LYS A 64 -0.93 -2.15 6.46
C LYS A 64 -1.69 -3.10 7.39
N GLN A 65 -2.99 -2.88 7.57
CA GLN A 65 -3.83 -3.71 8.42
C GLN A 65 -4.30 -4.99 7.72
N ARG A 66 -4.75 -4.89 6.47
CA ARG A 66 -5.45 -5.98 5.77
C ARG A 66 -4.53 -6.81 4.88
N LEU A 67 -3.45 -6.23 4.36
CA LEU A 67 -2.51 -6.95 3.51
C LEU A 67 -1.38 -7.54 4.38
N PRO A 68 -1.28 -8.88 4.48
CA PRO A 68 -0.21 -9.52 5.22
C PRO A 68 1.12 -9.38 4.45
N ILE A 69 1.78 -8.24 4.61
CA ILE A 69 3.08 -7.96 3.99
C ILE A 69 4.17 -8.57 4.87
N TRP A 70 4.65 -9.74 4.49
CA TRP A 70 5.78 -10.37 5.15
C TRP A 70 7.10 -9.92 4.51
N LYS A 71 8.01 -9.38 5.32
CA LYS A 71 9.36 -9.05 4.85
C LYS A 71 10.29 -10.20 5.22
N ARG A 72 10.87 -10.83 4.20
CA ARG A 72 11.98 -11.76 4.39
C ARG A 72 13.29 -11.00 4.26
N GLU A 73 13.87 -10.62 5.38
CA GLU A 73 15.15 -9.92 5.43
C GLU A 73 16.28 -10.93 5.26
N ARG A 74 17.19 -10.69 4.31
CA ARG A 74 18.36 -11.53 4.04
C ARG A 74 19.59 -10.83 4.59
N PHE A 75 20.23 -11.44 5.58
CA PHE A 75 21.47 -11.00 6.18
C PHE A 75 22.62 -11.90 5.72
N THR A 76 23.86 -11.50 6.00
CA THR A 76 25.06 -12.28 5.64
C THR A 76 25.17 -13.59 6.40
N ASP A 77 24.53 -13.69 7.56
CA ASP A 77 24.54 -14.82 8.50
C ASP A 77 23.23 -15.63 8.50
N GLY A 78 22.20 -15.21 7.75
CA GLY A 78 20.92 -15.91 7.74
C GLY A 78 19.78 -15.14 7.08
N THR A 79 18.57 -15.68 7.22
CA THR A 79 17.36 -15.06 6.69
C THR A 79 16.26 -15.09 7.76
N GLU A 80 15.65 -13.94 8.01
CA GLU A 80 14.61 -13.78 9.03
C GLU A 80 13.31 -13.31 8.38
N TRP A 81 12.17 -13.82 8.87
CA TRP A 81 10.85 -13.34 8.48
C TRP A 81 10.31 -12.40 9.54
N LYS A 82 10.07 -11.14 9.16
CA LYS A 82 9.40 -10.16 10.00
C LYS A 82 7.96 -9.94 9.57
N ARG A 83 7.07 -9.97 10.56
CA ARG A 83 5.66 -9.58 10.43
C ARG A 83 5.53 -8.07 10.66
N PRO A 84 4.57 -7.38 10.02
CA PRO A 84 4.26 -5.99 10.39
C PRO A 84 3.87 -5.91 11.87
N GLY A 85 4.53 -5.03 12.64
CA GLY A 85 4.19 -4.76 14.05
C GLY A 85 4.95 -5.57 15.11
N ALA A 86 5.96 -6.36 14.71
CA ALA A 86 6.94 -6.99 15.61
C ALA A 86 8.29 -6.27 15.54
#